data_AF-A0A965E2V4-F1
#
_entry.id   AF-A0A965E2V4-F1
#
_cell.length_a   1.000
_cell.length_b   1.000
_cell.length_c   1.000
_cell.angle_alpha   90.00
_cell.angle_beta   90.00
_cell.angle_gamma   90.00
#
_symmetry.space_group_name_H-M   'P 1'
#
loop_
_entity.id
_entity.type
_entity.pdbx_description
1 polymer ?
#
loop_
_entity_poly.entity_id
_entity_poly.type
_entity_poly.pdbx_seq_one_letter_code
_entity_poly.pdbx_strand_id
1 'polypeptide(L)'
;MLALKYLLPEFAGKTLVEARFNYEARITARLQHPGIPPVHEVGTAPDGRPFLAMKRIHGKNLAEKLEAEGPGVSRWLAVFESICQAVGYAHRHHIIHRDLKPGNIMVGAFGEVQVMDWGLAKVLGLRPEDVEPGDADSTVLPVVDDSDDNKTQPGSLLGTPAYMAPEQAIGAIELLDCRSDVFGLGAVLCALLTGLPPYVGTTTERTRMMAAQGKLGEAFARLDACGAEPALIALTKRCLAKDRDERPADAGKLAEEVAHLRRDAEERARAAELEKTREAVEGAERQRRQRLRNGAVTAVVVTLALGVGASAWFGYQSSIEAKAAVQAKEYADQQRGEARDAQQRAEKSEAQARRNAEAEKKAREETQLQKTNAEEQLRRTEWLVYAATLTRAENEFEKNNVGIAVNLLNECQWNLRGWEHAHLRKRFDSSKRTLRGHTDTVTSVAWSPDGQRILTGSWDGTAKVWDALKGQEVLSLKGHTWPVTSVAWSPDGQRILTGSYDNTAKVWDALKGQEVLSLKGHTRWVQSVAWSPDGQRILTGSYDNTAKVWDALKGQEVLSLKGHT
;
A
#
# COMPACT_ATOMS: atom_id res chain seq x y z
N MET A 1 -23.03 17.11 9.13
CA MET A 1 -22.58 16.36 10.34
C MET A 1 -21.13 15.97 10.14
N LEU A 2 -20.29 16.22 11.14
CA LEU A 2 -18.86 15.89 11.13
C LEU A 2 -18.62 14.60 11.91
N ALA A 3 -17.54 13.91 11.57
CA ALA A 3 -16.95 12.85 12.37
C ALA A 3 -15.71 13.43 13.07
N LEU A 4 -15.65 13.24 14.38
CA LEU A 4 -14.52 13.66 15.20
C LEU A 4 -13.75 12.41 15.65
N LYS A 5 -12.49 12.34 15.26
CA LYS A 5 -11.53 11.37 15.76
C LYS A 5 -10.75 12.06 16.88
N TYR A 6 -10.68 11.43 18.05
CA TYR A 6 -9.90 11.90 19.20
C TYR A 6 -8.92 10.82 19.61
N LEU A 7 -7.77 11.24 20.15
CA LEU A 7 -6.93 10.31 20.88
C LEU A 7 -7.60 9.92 22.21
N LEU A 8 -7.64 8.61 22.51
CA LEU A 8 -8.22 8.16 23.78
C LEU A 8 -7.40 8.70 24.97
N PRO A 9 -8.03 8.98 26.13
CA PRO A 9 -7.35 9.56 27.28
C PRO A 9 -6.12 8.75 27.75
N GLU A 10 -6.17 7.43 27.63
CA GLU A 10 -5.08 6.51 27.98
C GLU A 10 -3.82 6.62 27.10
N PHE A 11 -3.93 7.29 25.95
CA PHE A 11 -2.81 7.57 25.06
C PHE A 11 -2.41 9.06 25.04
N ALA A 12 -3.14 9.92 25.76
CA ALA A 12 -2.80 11.35 25.88
C ALA A 12 -1.48 11.51 26.66
N GLY A 13 -0.60 12.39 26.18
CA GLY A 13 0.76 12.58 26.70
C GLY A 13 1.78 11.56 26.19
N LYS A 14 1.38 10.56 25.38
CA LYS A 14 2.33 9.66 24.71
C LYS A 14 2.80 10.31 23.40
N THR A 15 3.97 10.93 23.44
CA THR A 15 4.55 11.74 22.35
C THR A 15 4.50 11.04 20.99
N LEU A 16 4.75 9.73 20.92
CA LEU A 16 4.74 8.98 19.67
C LEU A 16 3.34 8.76 19.09
N VAL A 17 2.37 8.48 19.96
CA VAL A 17 0.98 8.21 19.53
C VAL A 17 0.31 9.51 19.08
N GLU A 18 0.60 10.61 19.78
CA GLU A 18 0.18 11.95 19.38
C GLU A 18 0.84 12.39 18.07
N ALA A 19 2.13 12.10 17.88
CA ALA A 19 2.82 12.37 16.61
C ALA A 19 2.19 11.58 15.44
N ARG A 20 1.86 10.30 15.63
CA ARG A 20 1.16 9.47 14.62
C ARG A 20 -0.21 10.05 14.27
N PHE A 21 -0.96 10.45 15.29
CA PHE A 21 -2.28 11.04 15.10
C PHE A 21 -2.22 12.37 14.32
N ASN A 22 -1.31 13.26 14.70
CA ASN A 22 -1.13 14.55 14.03
C ASN A 22 -0.61 14.38 12.59
N TYR A 23 0.27 13.40 12.38
CA TYR A 23 0.76 13.06 11.05
C TYR A 23 -0.36 12.54 10.14
N GLU A 24 -1.20 11.61 10.63
CA GLU A 24 -2.39 11.15 9.91
C GLU A 24 -3.30 12.32 9.49
N ALA A 25 -3.58 13.21 10.45
CA ALA A 25 -4.45 14.36 10.24
C ALA A 25 -3.92 15.28 9.14
N ARG A 26 -2.60 15.57 9.15
CA ARG A 26 -1.94 16.43 8.16
C ARG A 26 -1.90 15.79 6.77
N ILE A 27 -1.56 14.51 6.67
CA ILE A 27 -1.54 13.79 5.39
C ILE A 27 -2.94 13.74 4.78
N THR A 28 -3.95 13.39 5.59
CA THR A 28 -5.33 13.32 5.11
C THR A 28 -5.83 14.71 4.67
N ALA A 29 -5.47 15.77 5.40
CA ALA A 29 -5.85 17.14 5.05
C ALA A 29 -5.24 17.64 3.72
N ARG A 30 -4.05 17.15 3.34
CA ARG A 30 -3.40 17.48 2.06
C ARG A 30 -4.04 16.77 0.86
N LEU A 31 -4.81 15.71 1.08
CA LEU A 31 -5.39 14.88 0.03
C LEU A 31 -6.84 15.26 -0.26
N GLN A 32 -7.05 16.11 -1.28
CA GLN A 32 -8.39 16.48 -1.75
C GLN A 32 -8.86 15.58 -2.89
N HIS A 33 -9.56 14.50 -2.56
CA HIS A 33 -10.11 13.56 -3.54
C HIS A 33 -11.49 13.06 -3.10
N PRO A 34 -12.47 12.80 -4.00
CA PRO A 34 -13.79 12.31 -3.61
C PRO A 34 -13.77 11.02 -2.78
N GLY A 35 -12.77 10.17 -3.05
CA GLY A 35 -12.52 8.91 -2.35
C GLY A 35 -11.65 9.00 -1.09
N ILE A 36 -11.34 10.21 -0.61
CA ILE A 36 -10.60 10.46 0.63
C ILE A 36 -11.43 11.45 1.46
N PRO A 37 -11.65 11.20 2.76
CA PRO A 37 -12.46 12.07 3.60
C PRO A 37 -11.82 13.47 3.69
N PRO A 38 -12.53 14.55 3.33
CA PRO A 38 -11.98 15.88 3.54
C PRO A 38 -11.89 16.17 5.04
N VAL A 39 -10.72 16.65 5.44
CA VAL A 39 -10.45 17.15 6.79
C VAL A 39 -10.87 18.62 6.84
N HIS A 40 -11.73 18.95 7.80
CA HIS A 40 -12.23 20.31 8.00
C HIS A 40 -11.43 21.06 9.05
N GLU A 41 -10.97 20.36 10.10
CA GLU A 41 -10.24 20.97 11.21
C GLU A 41 -9.31 19.93 11.85
N VAL A 42 -8.12 20.39 12.24
CA VAL A 42 -7.17 19.65 13.08
C VAL A 42 -6.79 20.59 14.22
N GLY A 43 -6.89 20.13 15.45
CA GLY A 43 -6.63 20.99 16.59
C GLY A 43 -6.41 20.22 17.88
N THR A 44 -6.36 20.96 18.98
CA THR A 44 -6.22 20.42 20.33
C THR A 44 -7.49 20.74 21.11
N ALA A 45 -8.09 19.72 21.71
CA ALA A 45 -9.27 19.86 22.54
C ALA A 45 -8.92 20.62 23.85
N PRO A 46 -9.91 21.16 24.58
CA PRO A 46 -9.67 21.90 25.82
C PRO A 46 -8.92 21.11 26.91
N ASP A 47 -8.94 19.77 26.82
CA ASP A 47 -8.24 18.86 27.71
C ASP A 47 -6.81 18.49 27.23
N GLY A 48 -6.31 19.16 26.19
CA GLY A 48 -4.95 18.99 25.66
C GLY A 48 -4.82 17.88 24.61
N ARG A 49 -5.87 17.12 24.29
CA ARG A 49 -5.77 15.99 23.34
C ARG A 49 -5.90 16.44 21.88
N PRO A 50 -5.11 15.90 20.95
CA PRO A 50 -5.28 16.21 19.53
C PRO A 50 -6.60 15.62 19.00
N PHE A 51 -7.25 16.35 18.10
CA PHE A 51 -8.46 15.93 17.41
C PHE A 51 -8.39 16.20 15.91
N LEU A 52 -9.14 15.40 15.16
CA LEU A 52 -9.29 15.49 13.72
C LEU A 52 -10.78 15.49 13.38
N ALA A 53 -11.28 16.60 12.83
CA ALA A 53 -12.64 16.74 12.36
C ALA A 53 -12.71 16.57 10.84
N MET A 54 -13.46 15.58 10.39
CA MET A 54 -13.60 15.24 8.97
C MET A 54 -15.06 15.02 8.60
N LYS A 55 -15.34 14.91 7.30
CA LYS A 55 -16.68 14.54 6.81
C LYS A 55 -17.15 13.23 7.44
N ARG A 56 -18.34 13.22 8.03
CA ARG A 56 -18.98 11.98 8.49
C ARG A 56 -19.48 11.17 7.30
N ILE A 57 -18.98 9.95 7.16
CA ILE A 57 -19.45 8.99 6.17
C ILE A 57 -20.57 8.16 6.79
N HIS A 58 -21.70 8.05 6.09
CA HIS A 58 -22.82 7.24 6.53
C HIS A 58 -22.76 5.90 5.80
N GLY A 59 -22.33 4.85 6.49
CA GLY A 59 -22.11 3.54 5.89
C GLY A 59 -21.46 2.55 6.85
N LYS A 60 -21.06 1.41 6.30
CA LYS A 60 -20.26 0.40 6.98
C LYS A 60 -18.87 0.33 6.36
N ASN A 61 -17.90 -0.16 7.11
CA ASN A 61 -16.61 -0.48 6.51
C ASN A 61 -16.75 -1.68 5.55
N LEU A 62 -15.79 -1.83 4.63
CA LEU A 62 -15.85 -2.85 3.60
C LEU A 62 -15.76 -4.26 4.17
N ALA A 63 -15.11 -4.45 5.33
CA ALA A 63 -15.06 -5.74 6.02
C ALA A 63 -16.47 -6.19 6.45
N GLU A 64 -17.23 -5.32 7.10
CA GLU A 64 -18.61 -5.59 7.54
C GLU A 64 -19.56 -5.81 6.36
N LYS A 65 -19.39 -5.06 5.26
CA LYS A 65 -20.21 -5.30 4.06
C LYS A 65 -19.86 -6.64 3.42
N LEU A 66 -18.57 -6.98 3.30
CA LEU A 66 -18.15 -8.27 2.78
C LEU A 66 -18.70 -9.44 3.61
N GLU A 67 -18.71 -9.31 4.94
CA GLU A 67 -19.30 -10.31 5.84
C GLU A 67 -20.82 -10.44 5.67
N ALA A 68 -21.54 -9.33 5.56
CA ALA A 68 -22.99 -9.33 5.42
C ALA A 68 -23.47 -9.78 4.03
N GLU A 69 -22.69 -9.47 2.99
CA GLU A 69 -23.14 -9.51 1.61
C GLU A 69 -22.42 -10.58 0.77
N GLY A 70 -21.30 -11.12 1.27
CA GLY A 70 -20.49 -12.15 0.62
C GLY A 70 -19.59 -11.63 -0.51
N PRO A 71 -18.71 -12.51 -1.03
CA PRO A 71 -17.85 -12.19 -2.17
C PRO A 71 -18.65 -12.07 -3.47
N GLY A 72 -18.10 -11.37 -4.47
CA GLY A 72 -18.76 -11.23 -5.77
C GLY A 72 -18.07 -10.28 -6.74
N VAL A 73 -18.02 -10.66 -8.01
CA VAL A 73 -17.27 -9.94 -9.06
C VAL A 73 -17.94 -8.61 -9.42
N SER A 74 -19.13 -8.65 -10.02
CA SER A 74 -19.80 -7.44 -10.55
C SER A 74 -20.16 -6.43 -9.46
N ARG A 75 -20.39 -6.91 -8.24
CA ARG A 75 -20.72 -6.08 -7.07
C ARG A 75 -19.55 -5.22 -6.64
N TRP A 76 -18.39 -5.86 -6.47
CA TRP A 76 -17.25 -5.23 -5.81
C TRP A 76 -16.31 -4.54 -6.79
N LEU A 77 -16.37 -4.84 -8.09
CA LEU A 77 -15.42 -4.30 -9.06
C LEU A 77 -15.49 -2.77 -9.19
N ALA A 78 -16.68 -2.17 -9.17
CA ALA A 78 -16.85 -0.71 -9.21
C ALA A 78 -16.37 -0.03 -7.91
N VAL A 79 -16.62 -0.68 -6.76
CA VAL A 79 -16.10 -0.25 -5.46
C VAL A 79 -14.58 -0.30 -5.48
N PHE A 80 -14.00 -1.41 -5.95
CA PHE A 80 -12.56 -1.62 -6.04
C PHE A 80 -11.88 -0.62 -6.98
N GLU A 81 -12.47 -0.33 -8.13
CA GLU A 81 -12.00 0.74 -9.03
C GLU A 81 -11.90 2.07 -8.29
N SER A 82 -12.92 2.43 -7.51
CA SER A 82 -12.95 3.68 -6.73
C SER A 82 -11.88 3.72 -5.64
N ILE A 83 -11.58 2.58 -4.99
CA ILE A 83 -10.46 2.45 -4.03
C ILE A 83 -9.13 2.71 -4.75
N CYS A 84 -8.89 2.07 -5.88
CA CYS A 84 -7.65 2.23 -6.66
C CYS A 84 -7.47 3.67 -7.14
N GLN A 85 -8.54 4.35 -7.55
CA GLN A 85 -8.50 5.76 -7.93
C GLN A 85 -8.08 6.67 -6.76
N ALA A 86 -8.63 6.44 -5.57
CA ALA A 86 -8.28 7.20 -4.36
C ALA A 86 -6.82 7.00 -3.95
N VAL A 87 -6.35 5.74 -3.92
CA VAL A 87 -4.95 5.43 -3.59
C VAL A 87 -4.00 5.94 -4.70
N GLY A 88 -4.39 5.81 -5.97
CA GLY A 88 -3.64 6.35 -7.10
C GLY A 88 -3.51 7.88 -7.06
N TYR A 89 -4.52 8.58 -6.56
CA TYR A 89 -4.44 10.02 -6.30
C TYR A 89 -3.37 10.34 -5.24
N ALA A 90 -3.32 9.58 -4.14
CA ALA A 90 -2.29 9.74 -3.12
C ALA A 90 -0.88 9.42 -3.64
N HIS A 91 -0.72 8.37 -4.44
CA HIS A 91 0.57 8.02 -5.05
C HIS A 91 1.12 9.15 -5.95
N ARG A 92 0.25 9.85 -6.71
CA ARG A 92 0.64 11.03 -7.50
C ARG A 92 1.12 12.21 -6.65
N HIS A 93 0.69 12.27 -5.39
CA HIS A 93 1.16 13.23 -4.39
C HIS A 93 2.32 12.66 -3.56
N HIS A 94 2.94 11.58 -4.03
CA HIS A 94 4.04 10.89 -3.37
C HIS A 94 3.68 10.37 -1.97
N ILE A 95 2.42 9.97 -1.74
CA ILE A 95 1.97 9.43 -0.45
C ILE A 95 1.61 7.96 -0.63
N ILE A 96 2.26 7.09 0.13
CA ILE A 96 1.91 5.66 0.25
C ILE A 96 1.15 5.43 1.56
N HIS A 97 0.10 4.61 1.54
CA HIS A 97 -0.81 4.36 2.65
C HIS A 97 -0.27 3.36 3.68
N ARG A 98 0.34 2.26 3.24
CA ARG A 98 0.99 1.21 4.08
C ARG A 98 0.09 0.38 5.01
N ASP A 99 -1.23 0.59 5.04
CA ASP A 99 -2.19 -0.21 5.83
C ASP A 99 -3.53 -0.40 5.10
N LEU A 100 -3.46 -0.78 3.82
CA LEU A 100 -4.66 -1.01 3.03
C LEU A 100 -5.30 -2.35 3.43
N LYS A 101 -6.53 -2.25 3.95
CA LYS A 101 -7.36 -3.39 4.35
C LYS A 101 -8.84 -3.00 4.32
N PRO A 102 -9.78 -3.97 4.23
CA PRO A 102 -11.21 -3.67 4.16
C PRO A 102 -11.75 -2.87 5.36
N GLY A 103 -11.12 -2.98 6.53
CA GLY A 103 -11.50 -2.20 7.73
C GLY A 103 -11.25 -0.69 7.58
N ASN A 104 -10.26 -0.29 6.77
CA ASN A 104 -9.89 1.12 6.57
C ASN A 104 -10.61 1.74 5.36
N ILE A 105 -11.61 1.06 4.80
CA ILE A 105 -12.35 1.51 3.63
C ILE A 105 -13.82 1.60 4.02
N MET A 106 -14.40 2.78 3.93
CA MET A 106 -15.82 3.02 4.15
C MET A 106 -16.58 2.95 2.84
N VAL A 107 -17.70 2.23 2.82
CA VAL A 107 -18.62 2.21 1.68
C VAL A 107 -19.98 2.69 2.14
N GLY A 108 -20.37 3.87 1.67
CA GLY A 108 -21.63 4.48 2.05
C GLY A 108 -22.85 3.87 1.40
N ALA A 109 -24.02 4.43 1.73
CA ALA A 109 -25.31 3.91 1.30
C ALA A 109 -25.56 4.07 -0.20
N PHE A 110 -24.92 5.04 -0.84
CA PHE A 110 -25.08 5.35 -2.27
C PHE A 110 -23.89 4.88 -3.11
N GLY A 111 -23.03 4.03 -2.54
CA GLY A 111 -21.85 3.49 -3.21
C GLY A 111 -20.63 4.41 -3.14
N GLU A 112 -20.67 5.50 -2.37
CA GLU A 112 -19.48 6.31 -2.11
C GLU A 112 -18.42 5.49 -1.38
N VAL A 113 -17.18 5.55 -1.85
CA VAL A 113 -16.04 4.83 -1.27
C VAL A 113 -15.09 5.85 -0.69
N GLN A 114 -14.70 5.69 0.57
CA GLN A 114 -13.70 6.56 1.20
C GLN A 114 -12.61 5.72 1.87
N VAL A 115 -11.36 5.98 1.49
CA VAL A 115 -10.16 5.35 2.08
C VAL A 115 -9.72 6.19 3.29
N MET A 116 -9.62 5.53 4.43
CA MET A 116 -9.43 6.13 5.77
C MET A 116 -8.11 5.65 6.39
N ASP A 117 -7.77 6.20 7.56
CA ASP A 117 -6.67 5.73 8.41
C ASP A 117 -5.29 5.75 7.72
N TRP A 118 -4.87 6.94 7.28
CA TRP A 118 -3.55 7.23 6.71
C TRP A 118 -2.43 7.28 7.78
N GLY A 119 -2.66 6.75 8.97
CA GLY A 119 -1.75 6.88 10.13
C GLY A 119 -0.42 6.14 9.99
N LEU A 120 -0.32 5.22 9.03
CA LEU A 120 0.94 4.55 8.67
C LEU A 120 1.55 5.10 7.38
N ALA A 121 0.94 6.12 6.78
CA ALA A 121 1.33 6.62 5.47
C ALA A 121 2.77 7.14 5.48
N LYS A 122 3.43 7.12 4.33
CA LYS A 122 4.78 7.67 4.17
C LYS A 122 4.78 8.60 2.96
N VAL A 123 5.33 9.80 3.12
CA VAL A 123 5.63 10.69 2.00
C VAL A 123 6.95 10.23 1.38
N LEU A 124 6.93 9.90 0.09
CA LEU A 124 8.10 9.55 -0.69
C LEU A 124 8.78 10.84 -1.17
N GLY A 125 10.10 10.93 -1.01
CA GLY A 125 10.89 12.06 -1.51
C GLY A 125 11.10 13.24 -0.54
N LEU A 126 10.61 13.16 0.71
CA LEU A 126 10.99 14.07 1.80
C LEU A 126 11.87 13.33 2.80
N ARG A 127 13.07 13.84 3.09
CA ARG A 127 13.91 13.32 4.17
C ARG A 127 13.60 14.04 5.48
N PRO A 128 13.80 13.41 6.65
CA PRO A 128 13.61 14.07 7.95
C PRO A 128 14.37 15.39 8.11
N GLU A 129 15.47 15.50 7.36
CA GLU A 129 16.46 16.58 7.32
C GLU A 129 16.09 17.72 6.35
N ASP A 130 15.08 17.53 5.49
CA ASP A 130 14.47 18.60 4.68
C ASP A 130 13.40 19.40 5.47
N VAL A 131 13.38 19.24 6.80
CA VAL A 131 12.49 19.93 7.75
C VAL A 131 13.32 20.91 8.60
N GLU A 132 13.08 22.21 8.44
CA GLU A 132 13.73 23.27 9.22
C GLU A 132 13.42 23.14 10.73
N PRO A 133 14.43 23.22 11.63
CA PRO A 133 14.21 23.18 13.08
C PRO A 133 13.60 24.50 13.54
N GLY A 134 12.27 24.58 13.48
CA GLY A 134 11.48 25.76 13.81
C GLY A 134 10.02 25.62 13.36
N ASP A 135 9.77 24.81 12.34
CA ASP A 135 8.43 24.36 12.00
C ASP A 135 8.07 23.16 12.89
N ALA A 136 7.08 23.32 13.76
CA ALA A 136 6.45 22.22 14.50
C ALA A 136 5.65 21.27 13.57
N ASP A 137 6.13 21.07 12.34
CA ASP A 137 5.47 20.40 11.23
C ASP A 137 6.31 19.28 10.57
N SER A 138 7.09 18.53 11.36
CA SER A 138 7.93 17.44 10.84
C SER A 138 7.10 16.21 10.42
N THR A 139 6.89 16.06 9.12
CA THR A 139 6.24 14.93 8.43
C THR A 139 7.09 13.66 8.35
N VAL A 140 7.93 13.40 9.35
CA VAL A 140 8.59 12.11 9.50
C VAL A 140 8.38 11.64 10.93
N LEU A 141 7.58 10.56 11.06
CA LEU A 141 7.57 9.84 12.32
C LEU A 141 8.98 9.33 12.60
N PRO A 142 9.54 9.59 13.80
CA PRO A 142 10.72 8.86 14.21
C PRO A 142 10.38 7.35 14.15
N VAL A 143 11.29 6.57 13.58
CA VAL A 143 11.31 5.13 13.81
C VAL A 143 11.62 4.99 15.30
N VAL A 144 10.61 4.71 16.12
CA VAL A 144 10.80 4.55 17.57
C VAL A 144 10.71 3.08 17.92
N ASP A 145 11.81 2.63 18.50
CA ASP A 145 11.93 1.51 19.42
C ASP A 145 11.09 1.83 20.67
N ASP A 146 9.90 1.23 20.78
CA ASP A 146 8.98 1.42 21.92
C ASP A 146 9.56 0.78 23.19
N SER A 147 10.14 1.58 24.08
CA SER A 147 10.68 1.09 25.36
C SER A 147 9.97 1.59 26.62
N ASP A 148 8.80 2.25 26.55
CA ASP A 148 8.09 2.70 27.76
C ASP A 148 6.59 2.30 27.82
N ASP A 149 6.31 1.37 28.73
CA ASP A 149 5.08 1.11 29.49
C ASP A 149 3.74 1.55 28.87
N ASN A 150 3.13 0.64 28.11
CA ASN A 150 2.09 -0.28 28.60
C ASN A 150 1.56 -1.03 27.36
N LYS A 151 1.96 -2.30 27.22
CA LYS A 151 1.71 -3.20 26.06
C LYS A 151 2.21 -2.71 24.70
N THR A 152 3.50 -2.76 24.41
CA THR A 152 4.01 -3.27 23.11
C THR A 152 5.52 -3.50 23.17
N GLN A 153 5.95 -4.71 22.75
CA GLN A 153 7.36 -5.11 22.62
C GLN A 153 8.01 -4.45 21.38
N PRO A 154 9.36 -4.41 21.29
CA PRO A 154 10.08 -4.05 20.07
C PRO A 154 9.60 -4.95 18.92
N GLY A 155 9.07 -4.33 17.86
CA GLY A 155 8.23 -5.00 16.86
C GLY A 155 6.73 -4.69 16.99
N SER A 156 6.37 -3.53 17.54
CA SER A 156 4.99 -3.07 17.60
C SER A 156 4.37 -3.06 16.19
N LEU A 157 3.32 -3.89 16.03
CA LEU A 157 2.61 -4.12 14.77
C LEU A 157 2.24 -2.79 14.10
N LEU A 158 2.74 -2.56 12.89
CA LEU A 158 2.17 -1.58 11.99
C LEU A 158 1.37 -2.31 10.89
N GLY A 159 0.06 -2.43 11.09
CA GLY A 159 -0.91 -2.93 10.10
C GLY A 159 -1.45 -4.35 10.39
N THR A 160 -2.35 -4.84 9.53
CA THR A 160 -2.98 -6.16 9.68
C THR A 160 -2.22 -7.22 8.83
N PRO A 161 -1.52 -8.21 9.44
CA PRO A 161 -0.65 -9.14 8.71
C PRO A 161 -1.30 -9.92 7.57
N ALA A 162 -2.62 -10.10 7.62
CA ALA A 162 -3.38 -10.78 6.58
C ALA A 162 -3.35 -10.07 5.21
N TYR A 163 -3.03 -8.76 5.19
CA TYR A 163 -3.02 -7.91 3.99
C TYR A 163 -1.65 -7.30 3.67
N MET A 164 -0.62 -7.60 4.48
CA MET A 164 0.72 -7.02 4.32
C MET A 164 1.44 -7.57 3.10
N ALA A 165 2.13 -6.69 2.36
CA ALA A 165 3.12 -7.11 1.38
C ALA A 165 4.30 -7.83 2.07
N PRO A 166 5.00 -8.75 1.39
CA PRO A 166 6.15 -9.46 1.96
C PRO A 166 7.22 -8.51 2.54
N GLU A 167 7.53 -7.42 1.84
CA GLU A 167 8.48 -6.40 2.28
C GLU A 167 8.03 -5.64 3.55
N GLN A 168 6.72 -5.47 3.76
CA GLN A 168 6.16 -4.89 4.97
C GLN A 168 6.27 -5.87 6.15
N ALA A 169 5.98 -7.15 5.90
CA ALA A 169 5.99 -8.18 6.92
C ALA A 169 7.41 -8.49 7.46
N ILE A 170 8.45 -8.35 6.62
CA ILE A 170 9.86 -8.47 7.03
C ILE A 170 10.44 -7.18 7.63
N GLY A 171 9.70 -6.05 7.58
CA GLY A 171 10.17 -4.76 8.11
C GLY A 171 11.21 -4.06 7.24
N ALA A 172 11.28 -4.36 5.94
CA ALA A 172 12.24 -3.74 5.02
C ALA A 172 11.76 -2.34 4.57
N ILE A 173 11.86 -1.36 5.47
CA ILE A 173 11.36 0.02 5.26
C ILE A 173 11.95 0.68 4.01
N GLU A 174 13.21 0.38 3.69
CA GLU A 174 13.94 0.88 2.51
C GLU A 174 13.34 0.39 1.18
N LEU A 175 12.63 -0.74 1.20
CA LEU A 175 11.94 -1.26 0.03
C LEU A 175 10.54 -0.66 -0.11
N LEU A 176 9.95 0.01 0.89
CA LEU A 176 8.55 0.43 0.76
C LEU A 176 8.35 1.50 -0.33
N ASP A 177 7.52 1.19 -1.33
CA ASP A 177 7.14 2.07 -2.43
C ASP A 177 5.65 1.88 -2.77
N CYS A 178 5.18 2.51 -3.86
CA CYS A 178 3.80 2.42 -4.34
C CYS A 178 3.35 0.96 -4.59
N ARG A 179 4.27 0.04 -4.89
CA ARG A 179 3.96 -1.36 -5.20
C ARG A 179 3.65 -2.17 -3.95
N SER A 180 4.05 -1.69 -2.77
CA SER A 180 3.61 -2.26 -1.50
C SER A 180 2.11 -2.01 -1.26
N ASP A 181 1.61 -0.82 -1.60
CA ASP A 181 0.17 -0.53 -1.56
C ASP A 181 -0.60 -1.30 -2.64
N VAL A 182 -0.02 -1.47 -3.84
CA VAL A 182 -0.61 -2.30 -4.90
C VAL A 182 -0.80 -3.75 -4.44
N PHE A 183 0.15 -4.29 -3.65
CA PHE A 183 -0.05 -5.60 -3.02
C PHE A 183 -1.24 -5.58 -2.04
N GLY A 184 -1.33 -4.57 -1.17
CA GLY A 184 -2.46 -4.40 -0.25
C GLY A 184 -3.81 -4.31 -0.98
N LEU A 185 -3.86 -3.59 -2.12
CA LEU A 185 -5.03 -3.55 -3.00
C LEU A 185 -5.34 -4.93 -3.61
N GLY A 186 -4.31 -5.66 -4.05
CA GLY A 186 -4.46 -7.05 -4.52
C GLY A 186 -5.02 -7.98 -3.43
N ALA A 187 -4.60 -7.79 -2.18
CA ALA A 187 -5.08 -8.53 -1.03
C ALA A 187 -6.56 -8.21 -0.72
N VAL A 188 -6.95 -6.93 -0.82
CA VAL A 188 -8.35 -6.50 -0.73
C VAL A 188 -9.18 -7.12 -1.85
N LEU A 189 -8.72 -7.07 -3.10
CA LEU A 189 -9.42 -7.68 -4.24
C LEU A 189 -9.59 -9.19 -4.06
N CYS A 190 -8.54 -9.88 -3.61
CA CYS A 190 -8.61 -11.31 -3.30
C CYS A 190 -9.69 -11.61 -2.26
N ALA A 191 -9.80 -10.81 -1.21
CA ALA A 191 -10.86 -10.94 -0.22
C ALA A 191 -12.25 -10.66 -0.81
N LEU A 192 -12.41 -9.66 -1.68
CA LEU A 192 -13.68 -9.35 -2.35
C LEU A 192 -14.15 -10.46 -3.30
N LEU A 193 -13.20 -11.16 -3.93
CA LEU A 193 -13.50 -12.25 -4.87
C LEU A 193 -13.71 -13.59 -4.17
N THR A 194 -13.02 -13.86 -3.08
CA THR A 194 -12.99 -15.21 -2.46
C THR A 194 -13.58 -15.27 -1.05
N GLY A 195 -13.85 -14.13 -0.44
CA GLY A 195 -14.30 -13.99 0.95
C GLY A 195 -13.19 -14.15 1.98
N LEU A 196 -11.95 -14.40 1.57
CA LEU A 196 -10.81 -14.65 2.46
C LEU A 196 -9.60 -13.78 2.09
N PRO A 197 -8.83 -13.28 3.08
CA PRO A 197 -7.57 -12.60 2.79
C PRO A 197 -6.51 -13.57 2.25
N PRO A 198 -5.46 -13.08 1.56
CA PRO A 198 -4.43 -13.93 0.96
C PRO A 198 -3.64 -14.77 1.99
N TYR A 199 -3.53 -14.28 3.22
CA TYR A 199 -2.89 -14.98 4.33
C TYR A 199 -3.90 -15.27 5.44
N VAL A 200 -4.09 -16.55 5.74
CA VAL A 200 -4.91 -17.04 6.86
C VAL A 200 -4.05 -17.95 7.72
N GLY A 201 -3.61 -17.45 8.88
CA GLY A 201 -2.86 -18.21 9.87
C GLY A 201 -3.65 -18.42 11.15
N THR A 202 -3.29 -19.46 11.91
CA THR A 202 -3.92 -19.79 13.19
C THR A 202 -3.64 -18.76 14.29
N THR A 203 -2.60 -17.95 14.12
CA THR A 203 -2.21 -16.84 15.01
C THR A 203 -1.73 -15.66 14.18
N THR A 204 -1.79 -14.45 14.73
CA THR A 204 -1.29 -13.22 14.07
C THR A 204 0.16 -13.36 13.62
N GLU A 205 1.01 -13.98 14.46
CA GLU A 205 2.42 -14.19 14.14
C GLU A 205 2.61 -15.21 13.02
N ARG A 206 1.80 -16.28 12.99
CA ARG A 206 1.84 -17.25 11.89
C ARG A 206 1.40 -16.62 10.57
N THR A 207 0.36 -15.78 10.60
CA THR A 207 -0.06 -15.00 9.42
C THR A 207 1.06 -14.07 8.96
N ARG A 208 1.77 -13.41 9.88
CA ARG A 208 2.94 -12.58 9.56
C ARG A 208 4.08 -13.37 8.92
N MET A 209 4.41 -14.55 9.45
CA MET A 209 5.42 -15.43 8.86
C MET A 209 5.03 -15.87 7.43
N MET A 210 3.76 -16.16 7.19
CA MET A 210 3.25 -16.46 5.85
C MET A 210 3.41 -15.26 4.91
N ALA A 211 3.04 -14.06 5.37
CA ALA A 211 3.23 -12.82 4.61
C ALA A 211 4.71 -12.55 4.29
N ALA A 212 5.59 -12.64 5.28
CA ALA A 212 7.05 -12.47 5.12
C ALA A 212 7.67 -13.45 4.13
N GLN A 213 7.19 -14.69 4.10
CA GLN A 213 7.65 -15.70 3.14
C GLN A 213 7.05 -15.51 1.73
N GLY A 214 5.99 -14.69 1.60
CA GLY A 214 5.15 -14.61 0.41
C GLY A 214 4.34 -15.89 0.18
N LYS A 215 4.06 -16.66 1.25
CA LYS A 215 3.38 -17.95 1.16
C LYS A 215 1.86 -17.76 1.14
N LEU A 216 1.33 -17.56 -0.07
CA LEU A 216 -0.10 -17.37 -0.32
C LEU A 216 -0.89 -18.63 0.06
N GLY A 217 -2.05 -18.43 0.70
CA GLY A 217 -2.86 -19.50 1.28
C GLY A 217 -4.04 -19.93 0.41
N GLU A 218 -5.08 -20.42 1.09
CA GLU A 218 -6.29 -20.97 0.47
C GLU A 218 -7.03 -19.98 -0.45
N ALA A 219 -7.09 -18.70 -0.05
CA ALA A 219 -7.74 -17.66 -0.86
C ALA A 219 -7.13 -17.55 -2.27
N PHE A 220 -5.81 -17.68 -2.40
CA PHE A 220 -5.13 -17.63 -3.69
C PHE A 220 -5.48 -18.83 -4.58
N ALA A 221 -5.62 -20.02 -4.00
CA ALA A 221 -6.07 -21.21 -4.73
C ALA A 221 -7.54 -21.11 -5.16
N ARG A 222 -8.38 -20.45 -4.36
CA ARG A 222 -9.80 -20.22 -4.68
C ARG A 222 -10.03 -19.19 -5.78
N LEU A 223 -9.04 -18.37 -6.15
CA LEU A 223 -9.18 -17.39 -7.22
C LEU A 223 -9.57 -18.04 -8.56
N ASP A 224 -9.02 -19.20 -8.89
CA ASP A 224 -9.35 -19.88 -10.15
C ASP A 224 -10.78 -20.44 -10.17
N ALA A 225 -11.42 -20.59 -9.00
CA ALA A 225 -12.77 -21.10 -8.83
C ALA A 225 -13.81 -20.03 -8.44
N CYS A 226 -13.43 -18.75 -8.36
CA CYS A 226 -14.30 -17.69 -7.86
C CYS A 226 -15.30 -17.14 -8.90
N GLY A 227 -15.30 -17.68 -10.13
CA GLY A 227 -16.20 -17.26 -11.21
C GLY A 227 -15.86 -15.90 -11.84
N ALA A 228 -14.71 -15.31 -11.50
CA ALA A 228 -14.18 -14.13 -12.15
C ALA A 228 -13.60 -14.44 -13.53
N GLU A 229 -13.53 -13.42 -14.40
CA GLU A 229 -12.90 -13.58 -15.71
C GLU A 229 -11.39 -13.86 -15.57
N PRO A 230 -10.79 -14.65 -16.48
CA PRO A 230 -9.37 -14.99 -16.44
C PRO A 230 -8.45 -13.77 -16.35
N ALA A 231 -8.81 -12.66 -17.01
CA ALA A 231 -8.05 -11.43 -16.98
C ALA A 231 -8.05 -10.76 -15.59
N LEU A 232 -9.18 -10.78 -14.87
CA LEU A 232 -9.27 -10.25 -13.51
C LEU A 232 -8.53 -11.13 -12.51
N ILE A 233 -8.57 -12.47 -12.70
CA ILE A 233 -7.79 -13.42 -11.90
C ILE A 233 -6.29 -13.18 -12.11
N ALA A 234 -5.84 -13.05 -13.36
CA ALA A 234 -4.44 -12.78 -13.69
C ALA A 234 -3.97 -11.44 -13.09
N LEU A 235 -4.79 -10.40 -13.17
CA LEU A 235 -4.51 -9.11 -12.54
C LEU A 235 -4.37 -9.23 -11.02
N THR A 236 -5.29 -9.94 -10.36
CA THR A 236 -5.24 -10.18 -8.91
C THR A 236 -3.97 -10.93 -8.52
N LYS A 237 -3.59 -11.96 -9.28
CA LYS A 237 -2.35 -12.73 -9.06
C LYS A 237 -1.10 -11.88 -9.26
N ARG A 238 -1.05 -11.01 -10.29
CA ARG A 238 0.03 -10.04 -10.52
C ARG A 238 0.18 -9.06 -9.34
N CYS A 239 -0.92 -8.56 -8.79
CA CYS A 239 -0.87 -7.68 -7.62
C CYS A 239 -0.30 -8.40 -6.38
N LEU A 240 -0.56 -9.70 -6.23
CA LEU A 240 -0.08 -10.55 -5.14
C LEU A 240 1.29 -11.19 -5.42
N ALA A 241 2.00 -10.78 -6.47
CA ALA A 241 3.31 -11.31 -6.78
C ALA A 241 4.31 -11.04 -5.66
N LYS A 242 5.14 -12.06 -5.36
CA LYS A 242 6.20 -11.93 -4.35
C LYS A 242 7.24 -10.92 -4.80
N ASP A 243 7.65 -11.01 -6.07
CA ASP A 243 8.45 -9.97 -6.70
C ASP A 243 7.57 -8.72 -6.92
N ARG A 244 8.11 -7.57 -6.54
CA ARG A 244 7.46 -6.28 -6.66
C ARG A 244 7.47 -5.74 -8.07
N ASP A 245 8.47 -6.08 -8.88
CA ASP A 245 8.59 -5.58 -10.25
C ASP A 245 7.56 -6.23 -11.19
N GLU A 246 6.99 -7.37 -10.78
CA GLU A 246 5.86 -8.02 -11.46
C GLU A 246 4.51 -7.33 -11.19
N ARG A 247 4.43 -6.50 -10.14
CA ARG A 247 3.20 -5.80 -9.74
C ARG A 247 3.01 -4.55 -10.63
N PRO A 248 1.75 -4.09 -10.82
CA PRO A 248 1.50 -2.75 -11.36
C PRO A 248 2.33 -1.68 -10.63
N ALA A 249 2.87 -0.72 -11.37
CA ALA A 249 3.83 0.25 -10.82
C ALA A 249 3.21 1.13 -9.71
N ASP A 250 1.92 1.43 -9.82
CA ASP A 250 1.17 2.24 -8.87
C ASP A 250 -0.34 1.92 -8.96
N ALA A 251 -1.11 2.40 -7.97
CA ALA A 251 -2.54 2.20 -7.88
C ALA A 251 -3.34 2.92 -8.98
N GLY A 252 -2.77 3.96 -9.61
CA GLY A 252 -3.38 4.64 -10.75
C GLY A 252 -3.42 3.75 -11.99
N LYS A 253 -2.29 3.11 -12.34
CA LYS A 253 -2.24 2.11 -13.41
C LYS A 253 -3.16 0.92 -13.14
N LEU A 254 -3.22 0.47 -11.87
CA LEU A 254 -4.15 -0.57 -11.47
C LEU A 254 -5.62 -0.14 -11.68
N ALA A 255 -5.96 1.12 -11.37
CA ALA A 255 -7.31 1.64 -11.60
C ALA A 255 -7.68 1.64 -13.09
N GLU A 256 -6.75 2.01 -13.98
CA GLU A 256 -6.95 1.98 -15.43
C GLU A 256 -7.20 0.56 -15.96
N GLU A 257 -6.40 -0.42 -15.53
CA GLU A 257 -6.58 -1.84 -15.89
C GLU A 257 -7.94 -2.37 -15.38
N VAL A 258 -8.32 -2.07 -14.12
CA VAL A 258 -9.62 -2.48 -13.55
C VAL A 258 -10.80 -1.83 -14.30
N ALA A 259 -10.69 -0.55 -14.64
CA ALA A 259 -11.73 0.18 -15.37
C ALA A 259 -11.92 -0.36 -16.80
N HIS A 260 -10.85 -0.85 -17.42
CA HIS A 260 -10.95 -1.57 -18.71
C HIS A 260 -11.72 -2.89 -18.54
N LEU A 261 -11.33 -3.71 -17.57
CA LEU A 261 -11.97 -5.00 -17.32
C LEU A 261 -13.45 -4.87 -16.95
N ARG A 262 -13.83 -3.84 -16.19
CA ARG A 262 -15.23 -3.57 -15.86
C ARG A 262 -16.04 -3.18 -17.10
N ARG A 263 -15.51 -2.29 -17.95
CA ARG A 263 -16.19 -1.88 -19.19
C ARG A 263 -16.40 -3.06 -20.13
N ASP A 264 -15.38 -3.89 -20.32
CA ASP A 264 -15.50 -5.10 -21.14
C ASP A 264 -16.58 -6.04 -20.61
N ALA A 265 -16.64 -6.24 -19.29
CA ALA A 265 -17.67 -7.08 -18.66
C ALA A 265 -19.08 -6.49 -18.83
N GLU A 266 -19.24 -5.17 -18.69
CA GLU A 266 -20.53 -4.48 -18.89
C GLU A 266 -20.99 -4.53 -20.36
N GLU A 267 -20.09 -4.36 -21.31
CA GLU A 267 -20.40 -4.44 -22.74
C GLU A 267 -20.86 -5.86 -23.13
N ARG A 268 -20.18 -6.90 -22.62
CA ARG A 268 -20.60 -8.30 -22.83
C ARG A 268 -21.95 -8.59 -22.20
N ALA A 269 -22.22 -8.10 -20.99
CA ALA A 269 -23.50 -8.27 -20.33
C ALA A 269 -24.64 -7.62 -21.14
N ARG A 270 -24.42 -6.39 -21.64
CA ARG A 270 -25.37 -5.69 -22.52
C ARG A 270 -25.58 -6.43 -23.84
N ALA A 271 -24.52 -6.95 -24.45
CA ALA A 271 -24.61 -7.73 -25.68
C ALA A 271 -25.44 -9.01 -25.49
N ALA A 272 -25.23 -9.73 -24.39
CA ALA A 272 -26.01 -10.92 -24.06
C ALA A 272 -27.49 -10.62 -23.78
N GLU A 273 -27.81 -9.46 -23.18
CA GLU A 273 -29.19 -9.01 -22.96
C GLU A 273 -29.89 -8.59 -24.26
N LEU A 274 -29.15 -7.91 -25.15
CA LEU A 274 -29.58 -7.61 -26.53
C LEU A 274 -29.84 -8.89 -27.34
N GLU A 275 -29.02 -9.92 -27.16
CA GLU A 275 -29.21 -11.22 -27.82
C GLU A 275 -30.47 -11.93 -27.31
N LYS A 276 -30.68 -11.98 -25.99
CA LYS A 276 -31.92 -12.55 -25.39
C LYS A 276 -33.18 -11.81 -25.84
N THR A 277 -33.13 -10.48 -25.88
CA THR A 277 -34.27 -9.68 -26.36
C THR A 277 -34.52 -9.89 -27.84
N ARG A 278 -33.47 -10.01 -28.66
CA ARG A 278 -33.57 -10.37 -30.07
C ARG A 278 -34.19 -11.75 -30.26
N GLU A 279 -33.75 -12.76 -29.54
CA GLU A 279 -34.32 -14.11 -29.58
C GLU A 279 -35.80 -14.12 -29.17
N ALA A 280 -36.17 -13.34 -28.15
CA ALA A 280 -37.56 -13.20 -27.71
C ALA A 280 -38.44 -12.51 -28.76
N VAL A 281 -37.94 -11.46 -29.42
CA VAL A 281 -38.63 -10.77 -30.53
C VAL A 281 -38.79 -11.70 -31.73
N GLU A 282 -37.73 -12.40 -32.13
CA GLU A 282 -37.78 -13.38 -33.22
C GLU A 282 -38.74 -14.54 -32.90
N GLY A 283 -38.79 -14.99 -31.64
CA GLY A 283 -39.76 -15.98 -31.16
C GLY A 283 -41.21 -15.49 -31.23
N ALA A 284 -41.46 -14.25 -30.82
CA ALA A 284 -42.78 -13.62 -30.90
C ALA A 284 -43.22 -13.38 -32.36
N GLU A 285 -42.31 -13.01 -33.25
CA GLU A 285 -42.58 -12.88 -34.68
C GLU A 285 -42.93 -14.22 -35.34
N ARG A 286 -42.23 -15.32 -34.97
CA ARG A 286 -42.57 -16.67 -35.45
C ARG A 286 -43.98 -17.08 -35.01
N GLN A 287 -44.37 -16.80 -33.77
CA GLN A 287 -45.74 -17.05 -33.28
C GLN A 287 -46.79 -16.19 -34.00
N ARG A 288 -46.49 -14.91 -34.27
CA ARG A 288 -47.38 -14.01 -35.03
C ARG A 288 -47.58 -14.49 -36.46
N ARG A 289 -46.51 -14.93 -37.15
CA ARG A 289 -46.60 -15.50 -38.52
C ARG A 289 -47.40 -16.81 -38.54
N GLN A 290 -47.29 -17.67 -37.52
CA GLN A 290 -48.14 -18.86 -37.41
C GLN A 290 -49.63 -18.52 -37.20
N ARG A 291 -49.96 -17.52 -36.37
CA ARG A 291 -51.35 -17.06 -36.17
C ARG A 291 -51.96 -16.44 -37.43
N LEU A 292 -51.19 -15.63 -38.15
CA LEU A 292 -51.61 -15.05 -39.44
C LEU A 292 -51.80 -16.13 -40.52
N ARG A 293 -50.93 -17.15 -40.55
CA ARG A 293 -51.09 -18.30 -41.46
C ARG A 293 -52.34 -19.13 -41.14
N ASN A 294 -52.68 -19.29 -39.86
CA ASN A 294 -53.90 -19.99 -39.44
C ASN A 294 -55.18 -19.16 -39.65
N GLY A 295 -55.11 -17.82 -39.55
CA GLY A 295 -56.22 -16.90 -39.83
C GLY A 295 -56.46 -16.66 -41.34
N ALA A 296 -55.41 -16.73 -42.17
CA ALA A 296 -55.53 -16.62 -43.63
C ALA A 296 -56.25 -17.84 -44.25
N VAL A 297 -56.11 -19.03 -43.64
CA VAL A 297 -56.86 -20.24 -44.05
C VAL A 297 -58.36 -20.10 -43.75
N THR A 298 -58.76 -19.25 -42.80
CA THR A 298 -60.18 -18.97 -42.49
C THR A 298 -60.76 -17.80 -43.31
N ALA A 299 -59.95 -16.83 -43.71
CA ALA A 299 -60.39 -15.64 -44.45
C ALA A 299 -60.56 -15.87 -45.97
N VAL A 300 -59.89 -16.86 -46.56
CA VAL A 300 -60.04 -17.19 -47.99
C VAL A 300 -61.42 -17.80 -48.31
N VAL A 301 -62.17 -18.29 -47.32
CA VAL A 301 -63.52 -18.86 -47.51
C VAL A 301 -64.63 -17.80 -47.51
N VAL A 302 -64.42 -16.62 -46.94
CA VAL A 302 -65.50 -15.62 -46.74
C VAL A 302 -65.43 -14.43 -47.72
N THR A 303 -64.30 -14.22 -48.40
CA THR A 303 -64.11 -13.07 -49.30
C THR A 303 -64.40 -13.37 -50.79
N LEU A 304 -65.06 -14.50 -51.07
CA LEU A 304 -65.61 -14.86 -52.39
C LEU A 304 -67.13 -14.59 -52.49
N ALA A 305 -67.72 -13.94 -51.48
CA ALA A 305 -69.11 -13.52 -51.48
C ALA A 305 -69.21 -12.01 -51.26
N LEU A 306 -69.93 -11.35 -52.18
CA LEU A 306 -70.42 -9.98 -52.12
C LEU A 306 -69.48 -8.92 -52.68
N GLY A 307 -69.58 -8.79 -54.01
CA GLY A 307 -69.12 -7.62 -54.74
C GLY A 307 -70.15 -6.47 -54.78
N VAL A 308 -69.57 -5.32 -55.16
CA VAL A 308 -70.12 -4.19 -55.91
C VAL A 308 -71.16 -3.30 -55.22
N GLY A 309 -70.76 -2.04 -55.00
CA GLY A 309 -71.71 -0.94 -54.79
C GLY A 309 -71.08 0.44 -54.58
N ALA A 310 -71.44 1.36 -55.47
CA ALA A 310 -71.54 2.80 -55.24
C ALA A 310 -70.32 3.71 -55.49
N SER A 311 -69.97 3.80 -56.78
CA SER A 311 -69.23 4.90 -57.42
C SER A 311 -69.96 6.25 -57.44
N ALA A 312 -70.79 6.56 -56.44
CA ALA A 312 -71.55 7.82 -56.32
C ALA A 312 -71.13 8.68 -55.12
N TRP A 313 -70.25 8.19 -54.23
CA TRP A 313 -69.68 8.95 -53.10
C TRP A 313 -68.55 9.90 -53.56
N PHE A 314 -67.78 9.51 -54.57
CA PHE A 314 -66.55 10.21 -54.98
C PHE A 314 -66.74 11.64 -55.52
N GLY A 315 -67.96 12.08 -55.84
CA GLY A 315 -68.23 13.43 -56.34
C GLY A 315 -68.46 14.50 -55.25
N TYR A 316 -68.85 14.10 -54.04
CA TYR A 316 -69.16 15.05 -52.96
C TYR A 316 -67.94 15.38 -52.08
N GLN A 317 -66.97 14.47 -52.01
CA GLN A 317 -65.82 14.53 -51.11
C GLN A 317 -64.70 15.48 -51.58
N SER A 318 -64.56 15.69 -52.89
CA SER A 318 -63.46 16.48 -53.48
C SER A 318 -63.55 17.99 -53.22
N SER A 319 -64.73 18.52 -52.89
CA SER A 319 -64.93 19.96 -52.67
C SER A 319 -64.59 20.45 -51.25
N ILE A 320 -64.57 19.55 -50.27
CA ILE A 320 -64.17 19.84 -48.87
C ILE A 320 -62.64 19.79 -48.73
N GLU A 321 -61.96 18.89 -49.45
CA GLU A 321 -60.51 18.72 -49.41
C GLU A 321 -59.75 19.94 -49.97
N ALA A 322 -60.32 20.64 -50.95
CA ALA A 322 -59.68 21.80 -51.58
C ALA A 322 -59.55 23.02 -50.65
N LYS A 323 -60.50 23.23 -49.70
CA LYS A 323 -60.43 24.35 -48.73
C LYS A 323 -59.54 24.01 -47.52
N ALA A 324 -59.55 22.75 -47.07
CA ALA A 324 -58.65 22.27 -46.01
C ALA A 324 -57.18 22.27 -46.46
N ALA A 325 -56.91 22.00 -47.75
CA ALA A 325 -55.56 21.98 -48.31
C ALA A 325 -54.87 23.38 -48.31
N VAL A 326 -55.64 24.47 -48.47
CA VAL A 326 -55.07 25.83 -48.49
C VAL A 326 -54.66 26.29 -47.09
N GLN A 327 -55.49 26.09 -46.07
CA GLN A 327 -55.13 26.38 -44.67
C GLN A 327 -53.99 25.50 -44.16
N ALA A 328 -53.98 24.22 -44.54
CA ALA A 328 -52.88 23.31 -44.20
C ALA A 328 -51.54 23.76 -44.83
N LYS A 329 -51.57 24.36 -46.02
CA LYS A 329 -50.37 24.87 -46.70
C LYS A 329 -49.80 26.11 -46.02
N GLU A 330 -50.64 27.07 -45.62
CA GLU A 330 -50.18 28.26 -44.88
C GLU A 330 -49.57 27.90 -43.52
N TYR A 331 -50.19 26.99 -42.76
CA TYR A 331 -49.63 26.50 -41.50
C TYR A 331 -48.31 25.74 -41.70
N ALA A 332 -48.21 24.93 -42.76
CA ALA A 332 -46.98 24.22 -43.10
C ALA A 332 -45.85 25.17 -43.51
N ASP A 333 -46.15 26.26 -44.23
CA ASP A 333 -45.15 27.25 -44.64
C ASP A 333 -44.68 28.11 -43.46
N GLN A 334 -45.55 28.43 -42.49
CA GLN A 334 -45.15 29.10 -41.24
C GLN A 334 -44.23 28.22 -40.39
N GLN A 335 -44.59 26.94 -40.19
CA GLN A 335 -43.74 25.96 -39.49
C GLN A 335 -42.38 25.76 -40.18
N ARG A 336 -42.33 25.82 -41.51
CA ARG A 336 -41.06 25.79 -42.26
C ARG A 336 -40.20 27.04 -42.04
N GLY A 337 -40.80 28.22 -41.89
CA GLY A 337 -40.10 29.45 -41.55
C GLY A 337 -39.47 29.38 -40.16
N GLU A 338 -40.25 28.99 -39.15
CA GLU A 338 -39.79 28.82 -37.77
C GLU A 338 -38.71 27.75 -37.65
N ALA A 339 -38.85 26.63 -38.37
CA ALA A 339 -37.84 25.57 -38.42
C ALA A 339 -36.51 26.05 -39.02
N ARG A 340 -36.55 26.90 -40.07
CA ARG A 340 -35.34 27.49 -40.67
C ARG A 340 -34.63 28.44 -39.72
N ASP A 341 -35.37 29.28 -39.02
CA ASP A 341 -34.80 30.21 -38.04
C ASP A 341 -34.21 29.48 -36.83
N ALA A 342 -34.88 28.42 -36.36
CA ALA A 342 -34.37 27.55 -35.32
C ALA A 342 -33.07 26.84 -35.76
N GLN A 343 -33.02 26.35 -37.01
CA GLN A 343 -31.82 25.74 -37.57
C GLN A 343 -30.66 26.73 -37.65
N GLN A 344 -30.88 27.96 -38.11
CA GLN A 344 -29.82 28.98 -38.15
C GLN A 344 -29.30 29.37 -36.76
N ARG A 345 -30.17 29.42 -35.75
CA ARG A 345 -29.75 29.67 -34.36
C ARG A 345 -28.93 28.49 -33.81
N ALA A 346 -29.34 27.26 -34.10
CA ALA A 346 -28.59 26.06 -33.74
C ALA A 346 -27.20 26.05 -34.40
N GLU A 347 -27.12 26.31 -35.71
CA GLU A 347 -25.85 26.39 -36.45
C GLU A 347 -24.90 27.47 -35.90
N LYS A 348 -25.42 28.66 -35.56
CA LYS A 348 -24.61 29.71 -34.90
C LYS A 348 -24.13 29.30 -33.51
N SER A 349 -24.98 28.64 -32.72
CA SER A 349 -24.61 28.15 -31.39
C SER A 349 -23.53 27.06 -31.45
N GLU A 350 -23.63 26.15 -32.42
CA GLU A 350 -22.61 25.13 -32.67
C GLU A 350 -21.29 25.75 -33.14
N ALA A 351 -21.34 26.73 -34.05
CA ALA A 351 -20.14 27.43 -34.51
C ALA A 351 -19.43 28.17 -33.36
N GLN A 352 -20.17 28.79 -32.44
CA GLN A 352 -19.60 29.42 -31.25
C GLN A 352 -19.03 28.39 -30.28
N ALA A 353 -19.72 27.28 -30.05
CA ALA A 353 -19.23 26.19 -29.21
C ALA A 353 -17.92 25.58 -29.75
N ARG A 354 -17.80 25.41 -31.07
CA ARG A 354 -16.56 24.95 -31.73
C ARG A 354 -15.40 25.93 -31.51
N ARG A 355 -15.64 27.24 -31.68
CA ARG A 355 -14.62 28.27 -31.43
C ARG A 355 -14.16 28.31 -29.99
N ASN A 356 -15.10 28.20 -29.04
CA ASN A 356 -14.76 28.15 -27.62
C ASN A 356 -13.96 26.88 -27.28
N ALA A 357 -14.33 25.72 -27.84
CA ALA A 357 -13.60 24.47 -27.65
C ALA A 357 -12.18 24.52 -28.23
N GLU A 358 -11.99 25.14 -29.40
CA GLU A 358 -10.65 25.35 -29.99
C GLU A 358 -9.79 26.30 -29.14
N ALA A 359 -10.37 27.38 -28.61
CA ALA A 359 -9.67 28.32 -27.74
C ALA A 359 -9.26 27.65 -26.42
N GLU A 360 -10.16 26.86 -25.80
CA GLU A 360 -9.83 26.07 -24.61
C GLU A 360 -8.74 25.05 -24.87
N LYS A 361 -8.76 24.39 -26.04
CA LYS A 361 -7.71 23.43 -26.43
C LYS A 361 -6.35 24.11 -26.52
N LYS A 362 -6.26 25.27 -27.19
CA LYS A 362 -5.01 26.05 -27.28
C LYS A 362 -4.51 26.51 -25.90
N ALA A 363 -5.41 27.01 -25.05
CA ALA A 363 -5.04 27.42 -23.69
C ALA A 363 -4.51 26.25 -22.86
N ARG A 364 -5.09 25.04 -23.01
CA ARG A 364 -4.59 23.81 -22.36
C ARG A 364 -3.22 23.41 -22.90
N GLU A 365 -3.00 23.50 -24.21
CA GLU A 365 -1.70 23.20 -24.84
C GLU A 365 -0.60 24.17 -24.36
N GLU A 366 -0.88 25.48 -24.28
CA GLU A 366 0.06 26.48 -23.76
C GLU A 366 0.38 26.26 -22.28
N THR A 367 -0.65 25.97 -21.47
CA THR A 367 -0.48 25.66 -20.04
C THR A 367 0.38 24.41 -19.84
N GLN A 368 0.15 23.38 -20.67
CA GLN A 368 0.94 22.15 -20.62
C GLN A 368 2.41 22.42 -21.00
N LEU A 369 2.66 23.24 -22.01
CA LEU A 369 4.01 23.61 -22.43
C LEU A 369 4.75 24.43 -21.36
N GLN A 370 4.06 25.36 -20.70
CA GLN A 370 4.65 26.12 -19.59
C GLN A 370 4.99 25.20 -18.42
N LYS A 371 4.12 24.24 -18.11
CA LYS A 371 4.37 23.25 -17.06
C LYS A 371 5.60 22.39 -17.37
N THR A 372 5.73 21.88 -18.60
CA THR A 372 6.89 21.08 -19.00
C THR A 372 8.19 21.89 -18.93
N ASN A 373 8.17 23.14 -19.39
CA ASN A 373 9.35 24.02 -19.32
C ASN A 373 9.76 24.31 -17.87
N ALA A 374 8.79 24.55 -16.99
CA ALA A 374 9.04 24.75 -15.56
C ALA A 374 9.63 23.50 -14.90
N GLU A 375 9.11 22.31 -15.23
CA GLU A 375 9.64 21.03 -14.75
C GLU A 375 11.08 20.77 -15.23
N GLU A 376 11.43 21.15 -16.47
CA GLU A 376 12.81 21.06 -16.98
C GLU A 376 13.75 22.03 -16.27
N GLN A 377 13.31 23.27 -16.02
CA GLN A 377 14.10 24.26 -15.27
C GLN A 377 14.36 23.82 -13.84
N LEU A 378 13.34 23.25 -13.19
CA LEU A 378 13.48 22.69 -11.84
C LEU A 378 14.50 21.56 -11.83
N ARG A 379 14.38 20.57 -12.73
CA ARG A 379 15.35 19.47 -12.86
C ARG A 379 16.78 19.95 -13.09
N ARG A 380 16.96 20.98 -13.93
CA ARG A 380 18.28 21.56 -14.18
C ARG A 380 18.86 22.21 -12.93
N THR A 381 18.03 22.90 -12.17
CA THR A 381 18.44 23.60 -10.94
C THR A 381 18.80 22.61 -9.84
N GLU A 382 17.99 21.57 -9.66
CA GLU A 382 18.26 20.45 -8.74
C GLU A 382 19.60 19.77 -9.05
N TRP A 383 19.87 19.49 -10.33
CA TRP A 383 21.14 18.89 -10.75
C TRP A 383 22.34 19.79 -10.44
N LEU A 384 22.23 21.10 -10.65
CA LEU A 384 23.31 22.05 -10.35
C LEU A 384 23.63 22.11 -8.86
N VAL A 385 22.61 22.11 -8.00
CA VAL A 385 22.77 22.08 -6.53
C VAL A 385 23.45 20.78 -6.11
N TYR A 386 23.04 19.65 -6.68
CA TYR A 386 23.66 18.35 -6.45
C TYR A 386 25.13 18.34 -6.85
N ALA A 387 25.47 18.78 -8.06
CA ALA A 387 26.86 18.86 -8.53
C ALA A 387 27.74 19.76 -7.65
N ALA A 388 27.21 20.89 -7.19
CA ALA A 388 27.90 21.77 -6.25
C ALA A 388 28.14 21.11 -4.90
N THR A 389 27.17 20.32 -4.40
CA THR A 389 27.29 19.58 -3.14
C THR A 389 28.35 18.50 -3.20
N LEU A 390 28.44 17.75 -4.32
CA LEU A 390 29.51 16.78 -4.54
C LEU A 390 30.90 17.44 -4.53
N THR A 391 31.05 18.54 -5.25
CA THR A 391 32.30 19.31 -5.32
C THR A 391 32.71 19.81 -3.93
N ARG A 392 31.74 20.25 -3.13
CA ARG A 392 31.98 20.66 -1.73
C ARG A 392 32.41 19.47 -0.87
N ALA A 393 31.76 18.32 -1.02
CA ALA A 393 32.08 17.11 -0.28
C ALA A 393 33.51 16.62 -0.58
N GLU A 394 33.93 16.66 -1.85
CA GLU A 394 35.30 16.40 -2.26
C GLU A 394 36.30 17.35 -1.60
N ASN A 395 36.04 18.66 -1.64
CA ASN A 395 36.90 19.66 -1.00
C ASN A 395 37.03 19.47 0.52
N GLU A 396 35.95 19.10 1.22
CA GLU A 396 36.00 18.81 2.66
C GLU A 396 36.76 17.52 2.95
N PHE A 397 36.65 16.52 2.07
CA PHE A 397 37.46 15.31 2.17
C PHE A 397 38.95 15.60 1.98
N GLU A 398 39.33 16.45 1.03
CA GLU A 398 40.73 16.87 0.81
C GLU A 398 41.31 17.64 2.00
N LYS A 399 40.48 18.34 2.76
CA LYS A 399 40.85 18.98 4.03
C LYS A 399 40.89 18.00 5.22
N ASN A 400 40.69 16.71 5.00
CA ASN A 400 40.62 15.65 6.01
C ASN A 400 39.39 15.75 6.95
N ASN A 401 38.33 16.47 6.55
CA ASN A 401 37.06 16.56 7.28
C ASN A 401 36.10 15.44 6.86
N VAL A 402 36.50 14.18 7.03
CA VAL A 402 35.80 13.00 6.50
C VAL A 402 34.33 12.93 6.95
N GLY A 403 34.03 13.27 8.21
CA GLY A 403 32.65 13.28 8.71
C GLY A 403 31.76 14.28 7.98
N ILE A 404 32.26 15.49 7.70
CA ILE A 404 31.52 16.53 6.96
C ILE A 404 31.33 16.09 5.50
N ALA A 405 32.38 15.56 4.88
CA ALA A 405 32.32 15.07 3.50
C ALA A 405 31.28 13.93 3.33
N VAL A 406 31.26 12.98 4.27
CA VAL A 406 30.29 11.88 4.29
C VAL A 406 28.87 12.39 4.53
N ASN A 407 28.68 13.37 5.42
CA ASN A 407 27.37 13.98 5.65
C ASN A 407 26.85 14.70 4.41
N LEU A 408 27.68 15.50 3.73
CA LEU A 408 27.30 16.17 2.47
C LEU A 408 26.88 15.17 1.39
N LEU A 409 27.54 14.00 1.30
CA LEU A 409 27.08 12.92 0.42
C LEU A 409 25.74 12.34 0.87
N ASN A 410 25.52 12.13 2.17
CA ASN A 410 24.23 11.64 2.68
C ASN A 410 23.10 12.65 2.42
N GLU A 411 23.41 13.95 2.44
CA GLU A 411 22.51 15.07 2.17
C GLU A 411 22.19 15.26 0.67
N CYS A 412 22.88 14.61 -0.26
CA CYS A 412 22.53 14.65 -1.68
C CYS A 412 21.18 13.94 -1.95
N GLN A 413 20.27 14.51 -2.75
CA GLN A 413 18.98 13.88 -3.07
C GLN A 413 19.17 12.55 -3.81
N TRP A 414 18.46 11.49 -3.39
CA TRP A 414 18.69 10.12 -3.87
C TRP A 414 18.44 9.93 -5.36
N ASN A 415 17.46 10.63 -5.94
CA ASN A 415 17.07 10.56 -7.35
C ASN A 415 18.13 11.14 -8.30
N LEU A 416 19.07 11.93 -7.77
CA LEU A 416 20.19 12.50 -8.53
C LEU A 416 21.48 11.70 -8.34
N ARG A 417 21.52 10.74 -7.39
CA ARG A 417 22.72 9.96 -7.08
C ARG A 417 23.03 9.00 -8.22
N GLY A 418 24.08 9.32 -8.97
CA GLY A 418 24.64 8.46 -10.01
C GLY A 418 25.91 7.74 -9.55
N TRP A 419 26.72 7.40 -10.54
CA TRP A 419 28.00 6.72 -10.35
C TRP A 419 28.99 7.59 -9.55
N GLU A 420 28.90 8.91 -9.70
CA GLU A 420 29.77 9.89 -9.06
C GLU A 420 29.60 9.90 -7.53
N HIS A 421 28.36 9.81 -7.04
CA HIS A 421 28.07 9.70 -5.61
C HIS A 421 28.62 8.41 -5.03
N ALA A 422 28.38 7.27 -5.70
CA ALA A 422 28.87 5.97 -5.27
C ALA A 422 30.41 5.92 -5.27
N HIS A 423 31.05 6.53 -6.26
CA HIS A 423 32.50 6.66 -6.34
C HIS A 423 33.05 7.43 -5.13
N LEU A 424 32.46 8.59 -4.81
CA LEU A 424 32.88 9.39 -3.67
C LEU A 424 32.60 8.72 -2.34
N ARG A 425 31.47 8.03 -2.20
CA ARG A 425 31.17 7.25 -0.98
C ARG A 425 32.23 6.20 -0.72
N LYS A 426 32.69 5.50 -1.77
CA LYS A 426 33.76 4.51 -1.66
C LYS A 426 35.10 5.17 -1.35
N ARG A 427 35.38 6.33 -1.92
CA ARG A 427 36.60 7.11 -1.64
C ARG A 427 36.62 7.64 -0.20
N PHE A 428 35.47 8.01 0.36
CA PHE A 428 35.34 8.55 1.72
C PHE A 428 35.27 7.46 2.79
N ASP A 429 35.16 6.19 2.40
CA ASP A 429 35.24 5.07 3.33
C ASP A 429 36.63 5.04 3.99
N SER A 430 36.66 5.44 5.26
CA SER A 430 37.84 5.44 6.12
C SER A 430 37.94 4.18 6.97
N SER A 431 37.12 3.15 6.68
CA SER A 431 37.21 1.87 7.37
C SER A 431 38.62 1.31 7.21
N LYS A 432 39.33 1.19 8.33
CA LYS A 432 40.68 0.62 8.33
C LYS A 432 40.66 -0.85 7.94
N ARG A 433 39.54 -1.54 8.18
CA ARG A 433 39.37 -2.97 7.91
C ARG A 433 37.90 -3.38 7.92
N THR A 434 37.52 -4.27 7.01
CA THR A 434 36.26 -5.00 7.03
C THR A 434 36.52 -6.46 7.44
N LEU A 435 35.84 -6.93 8.48
CA LEU A 435 35.91 -8.34 8.91
C LEU A 435 34.87 -9.15 8.14
N ARG A 436 35.31 -10.03 7.23
CA ARG A 436 34.43 -10.88 6.40
C ARG A 436 34.53 -12.32 6.85
N GLY A 437 33.40 -12.96 7.14
CA GLY A 437 33.36 -14.40 7.44
C GLY A 437 32.03 -14.92 8.00
N HIS A 438 31.17 -14.07 8.55
CA HIS A 438 29.77 -14.44 8.79
C HIS A 438 29.00 -14.56 7.47
N THR A 439 28.07 -15.51 7.41
CA THR A 439 27.23 -15.77 6.21
C THR A 439 25.85 -15.14 6.31
N ASP A 440 25.55 -14.50 7.43
CA ASP A 440 24.32 -13.78 7.69
C ASP A 440 24.62 -12.54 8.56
N THR A 441 23.57 -11.81 8.93
CA THR A 441 23.59 -10.55 9.67
C THR A 441 24.30 -10.69 11.01
N VAL A 442 25.27 -9.80 11.27
CA VAL A 442 25.93 -9.67 12.57
C VAL A 442 24.99 -8.93 13.53
N THR A 443 24.65 -9.55 14.65
CA THR A 443 23.65 -9.07 15.61
C THR A 443 24.23 -8.39 16.83
N SER A 444 25.44 -8.79 17.24
CA SER A 444 26.04 -8.34 18.48
C SER A 444 27.56 -8.34 18.35
N VAL A 445 28.21 -7.38 18.99
CA VAL A 445 29.68 -7.26 19.01
C VAL A 445 30.17 -6.94 20.43
N ALA A 446 31.37 -7.43 20.77
CA ALA A 446 32.00 -7.13 22.06
C ALA A 446 33.54 -7.15 21.94
N TRP A 447 34.19 -6.18 22.60
CA TRP A 447 35.65 -6.19 22.76
C TRP A 447 36.07 -7.14 23.87
N SER A 448 37.21 -7.83 23.68
CA SER A 448 37.87 -8.50 24.80
C SER A 448 38.38 -7.47 25.81
N PRO A 449 38.49 -7.82 27.10
CA PRO A 449 38.96 -6.89 28.14
C PRO A 449 40.36 -6.31 27.90
N ASP A 450 41.22 -7.05 27.20
CA ASP A 450 42.57 -6.61 26.80
C ASP A 450 42.59 -5.77 25.51
N GLY A 451 41.45 -5.61 24.83
CA GLY A 451 41.31 -4.89 23.57
C GLY A 451 41.96 -5.55 22.35
N GLN A 452 42.50 -6.77 22.50
CA GLN A 452 43.23 -7.44 21.42
C GLN A 452 42.33 -8.24 20.48
N ARG A 453 41.10 -8.56 20.92
CA ARG A 453 40.17 -9.40 20.18
C ARG A 453 38.78 -8.78 20.12
N ILE A 454 38.08 -9.07 19.04
CA ILE A 454 36.68 -8.68 18.82
C ILE A 454 35.86 -9.97 18.76
N LEU A 455 34.71 -9.98 19.43
CA LEU A 455 33.73 -11.05 19.36
C LEU A 455 32.50 -10.56 18.60
N THR A 456 32.00 -11.37 17.68
CA THR A 456 30.78 -11.09 16.90
C THR A 456 29.81 -12.27 17.05
N GLY A 457 28.52 -11.98 17.17
CA GLY A 457 27.43 -12.96 17.05
C GLY A 457 26.62 -12.71 15.78
N SER A 458 26.04 -13.77 15.21
CA SER A 458 25.36 -13.68 13.90
C SER A 458 24.11 -14.55 13.82
N TRP A 459 23.23 -14.19 12.88
CA TRP A 459 22.08 -14.99 12.46
C TRP A 459 22.45 -16.31 11.77
N ASP A 460 23.69 -16.48 11.35
CA ASP A 460 24.18 -17.77 10.86
C ASP A 460 24.33 -18.84 11.96
N GLY A 461 23.97 -18.51 13.20
CA GLY A 461 24.02 -19.41 14.36
C GLY A 461 25.41 -19.57 14.94
N THR A 462 26.39 -18.78 14.48
CA THR A 462 27.76 -18.80 14.99
C THR A 462 28.13 -17.52 15.71
N ALA A 463 29.08 -17.63 16.63
CA ALA A 463 29.86 -16.49 17.09
C ALA A 463 31.31 -16.64 16.62
N LYS A 464 31.98 -15.53 16.33
CA LYS A 464 33.36 -15.53 15.84
C LYS A 464 34.22 -14.58 16.66
N VAL A 465 35.46 -14.99 16.90
CA VAL A 465 36.48 -14.15 17.54
C VAL A 465 37.49 -13.74 16.49
N TRP A 466 37.86 -12.47 16.49
CA TRP A 466 38.74 -11.85 15.52
C TRP A 466 39.94 -11.22 16.22
N ASP A 467 41.11 -11.31 15.60
CA ASP A 467 42.28 -10.52 15.98
C ASP A 467 42.01 -9.06 15.59
N ALA A 468 42.02 -8.15 16.57
CA ALA A 468 41.66 -6.76 16.33
C ALA A 468 42.66 -6.02 15.42
N LEU A 469 43.93 -6.44 15.43
CA LEU A 469 45.00 -5.80 14.66
C LEU A 469 45.05 -6.32 13.22
N LYS A 470 44.97 -7.65 13.07
CA LYS A 470 45.08 -8.35 11.77
C LYS A 470 43.72 -8.50 11.08
N GLY A 471 42.63 -8.44 11.82
CA GLY A 471 41.27 -8.72 11.36
C GLY A 471 41.07 -10.14 10.83
N GLN A 472 41.88 -11.07 11.33
CA GLN A 472 41.75 -12.49 10.98
C GLN A 472 40.81 -13.16 11.98
N GLU A 473 40.00 -14.09 11.48
CA GLU A 473 39.21 -14.97 12.35
C GLU A 473 40.15 -15.88 13.15
N VAL A 474 40.06 -15.80 14.48
CA VAL A 474 40.83 -16.60 15.44
C VAL A 474 40.03 -17.83 15.88
N LEU A 475 38.72 -17.67 16.13
CA LEU A 475 37.83 -18.76 16.53
C LEU A 475 36.48 -18.67 15.84
N SER A 476 35.89 -19.82 15.55
CA SER A 476 34.48 -19.98 15.16
C SER A 476 33.77 -20.85 16.20
N LEU A 477 32.90 -20.24 16.99
CA LEU A 477 32.11 -20.90 18.01
C LEU A 477 30.83 -21.44 17.36
N LYS A 478 30.83 -22.75 17.10
CA LYS A 478 29.72 -23.47 16.45
C LYS A 478 29.08 -24.41 17.48
N GLY A 479 27.77 -24.26 17.69
CA GLY A 479 27.04 -25.15 18.59
C GLY A 479 25.64 -24.65 18.98
N HIS A 480 25.30 -23.40 18.69
CA HIS A 480 23.91 -22.97 18.67
C HIS A 480 23.19 -23.52 17.43
N THR A 481 21.93 -23.92 17.60
CA THR A 481 21.10 -24.46 16.49
C THR A 481 20.27 -23.39 15.80
N TRP A 482 20.29 -22.17 16.32
CA TRP A 482 19.54 -21.00 15.87
C TRP A 482 20.41 -19.73 16.01
N PRO A 483 20.00 -18.59 15.43
CA PRO A 483 20.71 -17.31 15.51
C PRO A 483 21.30 -16.99 16.89
N VAL A 484 22.52 -16.47 16.90
CA VAL A 484 23.13 -15.86 18.08
C VAL A 484 22.64 -14.42 18.17
N THR A 485 22.08 -14.04 19.31
CA THR A 485 21.44 -12.74 19.54
C THR A 485 22.31 -11.77 20.30
N SER A 486 23.14 -12.30 21.20
CA SER A 486 23.94 -11.50 22.13
C SER A 486 25.22 -12.22 22.48
N VAL A 487 26.30 -11.46 22.63
CA VAL A 487 27.63 -11.97 22.96
C VAL A 487 28.30 -11.11 24.03
N ALA A 488 29.03 -11.73 24.95
CA ALA A 488 29.76 -11.03 26.01
C ALA A 488 31.06 -11.74 26.38
N TRP A 489 32.09 -10.97 26.73
CA TRP A 489 33.32 -11.49 27.31
C TRP A 489 33.21 -11.57 28.83
N SER A 490 33.83 -12.59 29.43
CA SER A 490 34.07 -12.59 30.87
C SER A 490 35.06 -11.48 31.25
N PRO A 491 34.98 -10.92 32.47
CA PRO A 491 35.88 -9.85 32.90
C PRO A 491 37.37 -10.23 32.87
N ASP A 492 37.69 -11.51 33.08
CA ASP A 492 39.05 -12.04 33.00
C ASP A 492 39.51 -12.36 31.55
N GLY A 493 38.62 -12.23 30.56
CA GLY A 493 38.89 -12.51 29.15
C GLY A 493 39.08 -14.00 28.81
N GLN A 494 38.88 -14.91 29.76
CA GLN A 494 39.11 -16.35 29.56
C GLN A 494 37.90 -17.09 28.99
N ARG A 495 36.70 -16.50 29.11
CA ARG A 495 35.45 -17.11 28.67
C ARG A 495 34.63 -16.16 27.83
N ILE A 496 33.82 -16.75 26.96
CA ILE A 496 32.86 -16.07 26.11
C ILE A 496 31.47 -16.58 26.46
N LEU A 497 30.49 -15.70 26.46
CA LEU A 497 29.09 -16.02 26.67
C LEU A 497 28.30 -15.63 25.44
N THR A 498 27.44 -16.54 24.97
CA THR A 498 26.54 -16.32 23.85
C THR A 498 25.11 -16.63 24.25
N GLY A 499 24.15 -15.81 23.81
CA GLY A 499 22.71 -16.07 23.89
C GLY A 499 22.14 -16.35 22.50
N SER A 500 21.10 -17.18 22.41
CA SER A 500 20.56 -17.62 21.13
C SER A 500 19.05 -17.79 21.11
N TYR A 501 18.52 -17.78 19.89
CA TYR A 501 17.17 -18.20 19.54
C TYR A 501 16.87 -19.67 19.82
N ASP A 502 17.87 -20.49 20.14
CA ASP A 502 17.67 -21.89 20.53
C ASP A 502 17.24 -22.07 22.01
N ASN A 503 16.89 -20.97 22.67
CA ASN A 503 16.48 -20.88 24.08
C ASN A 503 17.62 -21.18 25.07
N THR A 504 18.87 -21.27 24.60
CA THR A 504 20.03 -21.50 25.46
C THR A 504 20.98 -20.32 25.47
N ALA A 505 21.72 -20.21 26.56
CA ALA A 505 22.98 -19.49 26.56
C ALA A 505 24.13 -20.48 26.71
N LYS A 506 25.27 -20.21 26.08
CA LYS A 506 26.45 -21.07 26.12
C LYS A 506 27.67 -20.30 26.57
N VAL A 507 28.49 -20.95 27.39
CA VAL A 507 29.79 -20.43 27.83
C VAL A 507 30.86 -21.19 27.09
N TRP A 508 31.84 -20.48 26.53
CA TRP A 508 32.91 -21.02 25.72
C TRP A 508 34.26 -20.67 26.32
N ASP A 509 35.24 -21.55 26.13
CA ASP A 509 36.65 -21.27 26.39
C ASP A 509 37.16 -20.31 25.31
N ALA A 510 37.65 -19.14 25.71
CA ALA A 510 38.05 -18.10 24.78
C ALA A 510 39.40 -18.37 24.08
N LEU A 511 40.14 -19.40 24.48
CA LEU A 511 41.39 -19.81 23.85
C LEU A 511 41.17 -20.96 22.87
N LYS A 512 40.38 -21.96 23.26
CA LYS A 512 40.13 -23.19 22.49
C LYS A 512 38.86 -23.13 21.65
N GLY A 513 37.94 -22.23 21.95
CA GLY A 513 36.63 -22.13 21.31
C GLY A 513 35.68 -23.31 21.63
N GLN A 514 35.96 -24.05 22.71
CA GLN A 514 35.16 -25.20 23.12
C GLN A 514 34.01 -24.75 24.03
N GLU A 515 32.84 -25.37 23.88
CA GLU A 515 31.72 -25.16 24.81
C GLU A 515 32.08 -25.73 26.19
N VAL A 516 32.04 -24.88 27.21
CA VAL A 516 32.31 -25.22 28.62
C VAL A 516 30.99 -25.47 29.36
N LEU A 517 29.96 -24.65 29.11
CA LEU A 517 28.64 -24.79 29.74
C LEU A 517 27.51 -24.56 28.74
N SER A 518 26.42 -25.29 28.92
CA SER A 518 25.14 -25.07 28.26
C SER A 518 24.09 -24.70 29.31
N LEU A 519 23.69 -23.44 29.35
CA LEU A 519 22.70 -22.92 30.29
C LEU A 519 21.30 -23.17 29.72
N LYS A 520 20.69 -24.27 30.16
CA LYS A 520 19.35 -24.71 29.75
C LYS A 520 18.37 -24.44 30.88
N GLY A 521 17.27 -23.75 30.56
CA GLY A 521 16.21 -23.46 31.54
C GLY A 521 15.24 -22.36 31.12
N HIS A 522 15.60 -21.57 30.10
CA HIS A 522 14.64 -20.69 29.44
C HIS A 522 13.70 -21.47 28.52
N THR A 523 12.44 -21.01 28.44
CA THR A 523 11.41 -21.65 27.60
C THR A 523 11.21 -20.95 26.24
N ARG A 524 11.85 -19.80 26.05
CA ARG A 524 11.90 -19.02 24.81
C ARG A 524 13.31 -18.45 24.61
N TRP A 525 13.52 -17.76 23.50
CA TRP A 525 14.85 -17.33 23.09
C TRP A 525 15.53 -16.42 24.10
N VAL A 526 16.85 -16.57 24.22
CA VAL A 526 17.68 -15.69 25.04
C VAL A 526 18.04 -14.49 24.18
N GLN A 527 17.67 -13.29 24.63
CA GLN A 527 17.87 -12.04 23.89
C GLN A 527 19.10 -11.27 24.35
N SER A 528 19.45 -11.40 25.63
CA SER A 528 20.56 -10.65 26.24
C SER A 528 21.34 -11.53 27.20
N VAL A 529 22.65 -11.34 27.22
CA VAL A 529 23.56 -12.03 28.13
C VAL A 529 24.56 -11.04 28.73
N ALA A 530 24.90 -11.24 30.00
CA ALA A 530 25.90 -10.43 30.69
C ALA A 530 26.66 -11.24 31.73
N TRP A 531 27.92 -10.86 31.96
CA TRP A 531 28.72 -11.34 33.08
C TRP A 531 28.58 -10.39 34.26
N SER A 532 28.58 -10.92 35.48
CA SER A 532 28.82 -10.09 36.66
C SER A 532 30.25 -9.55 36.66
N PRO A 533 30.51 -8.37 37.26
CA PRO A 533 31.86 -7.78 37.29
C PRO A 533 32.93 -8.67 37.95
N ASP A 534 32.54 -9.52 38.90
CA ASP A 534 33.42 -10.50 39.56
C ASP A 534 33.61 -11.80 38.75
N GLY A 535 32.93 -11.95 37.62
CA GLY A 535 32.98 -13.13 36.75
C GLY A 535 32.32 -14.39 37.33
N GLN A 536 31.72 -14.33 38.52
CA GLN A 536 31.18 -15.52 39.20
C GLN A 536 29.76 -15.86 38.77
N ARG A 537 29.04 -14.91 38.17
CA ARG A 537 27.63 -15.06 37.78
C ARG A 537 27.41 -14.63 36.34
N ILE A 538 26.42 -15.27 35.75
CA ILE A 538 25.92 -14.94 34.42
C ILE A 538 24.46 -14.50 34.57
N LEU A 539 24.07 -13.44 33.87
CA LEU A 539 22.70 -13.01 33.73
C LEU A 539 22.24 -13.27 32.30
N THR A 540 21.09 -13.91 32.15
CA THR A 540 20.42 -14.09 30.85
C THR A 540 19.04 -13.47 30.89
N GLY A 541 18.68 -12.70 29.88
CA GLY A 541 17.33 -12.18 29.65
C GLY A 541 16.66 -12.91 28.49
N SER A 542 15.44 -13.38 28.69
CA SER A 542 14.70 -14.19 27.69
C SER A 542 13.32 -13.65 27.42
N TYR A 543 12.81 -13.97 26.24
CA TYR A 543 11.41 -13.75 25.85
C TYR A 543 10.41 -14.65 26.60
N ASP A 544 10.86 -15.49 27.52
CA ASP A 544 9.98 -16.19 28.46
C ASP A 544 9.56 -15.33 29.65
N ASN A 545 9.76 -14.01 29.54
CA ASN A 545 9.43 -13.02 30.55
C ASN A 545 10.20 -13.20 31.86
N THR A 546 11.36 -13.87 31.80
CA THR A 546 12.24 -14.02 32.95
C THR A 546 13.66 -13.60 32.63
N ALA A 547 14.35 -13.09 33.64
CA ALA A 547 15.80 -13.06 33.66
C ALA A 547 16.31 -14.14 34.64
N LYS A 548 17.38 -14.84 34.29
CA LYS A 548 17.96 -15.90 35.13
C LYS A 548 19.39 -15.57 35.47
N VAL A 549 19.75 -15.76 36.72
CA VAL A 549 21.12 -15.68 37.23
C VAL A 549 21.65 -17.09 37.35
N TRP A 550 22.83 -17.33 36.79
CA TRP A 550 23.49 -18.64 36.76
C TRP A 550 24.84 -18.57 37.46
N ASP A 551 25.22 -19.68 38.08
CA ASP A 551 26.59 -19.90 38.56
C ASP A 551 27.51 -20.10 37.35
N ALA A 552 28.51 -19.24 37.18
CA ALA A 552 29.36 -19.26 36.00
C ALA A 552 30.35 -20.44 35.94
N LEU A 553 30.54 -21.16 37.06
CA LEU A 553 31.40 -22.34 37.13
C LEU A 553 30.61 -23.62 36.85
N LYS A 554 29.43 -23.76 37.48
CA LYS A 554 28.61 -24.98 37.45
C LYS A 554 27.53 -24.94 36.39
N GLY A 555 27.17 -23.77 35.88
CA GLY A 555 26.06 -23.57 34.93
C GLY A 555 24.68 -23.83 35.53
N GLN A 556 24.57 -23.82 36.88
CA GLN A 556 23.31 -24.03 37.58
C GLN A 556 22.56 -22.71 37.75
N GLU A 557 21.23 -22.75 37.60
CA GLU A 557 20.38 -21.61 37.90
C GLU A 557 20.42 -21.31 39.40
N VAL A 558 20.79 -20.07 39.74
CA VAL A 558 20.86 -19.57 41.12
C VAL A 558 19.60 -18.79 41.48
N LEU A 559 19.05 -18.03 40.52
CA LEU A 559 17.88 -17.19 40.75
C LEU A 559 17.09 -16.98 39.46
N SER A 560 15.76 -17.02 39.55
CA SER A 560 14.84 -16.58 38.51
C SER A 560 14.20 -15.25 38.92
N LEU A 561 14.49 -14.21 38.17
CA LEU A 561 13.88 -12.89 38.29
C LEU A 561 12.63 -12.87 37.41
N LYS A 562 11.47 -12.78 38.06
CA LYS A 562 10.14 -12.74 37.43
C LYS A 562 9.51 -11.38 37.69
N GLY A 563 8.55 -10.99 36.86
CA GLY A 563 7.86 -9.69 36.98
C GLY A 563 7.97 -8.82 35.73
N HIS A 564 8.75 -9.25 34.74
CA HIS A 564 8.70 -8.72 33.38
C HIS A 564 7.44 -9.30 32.71
N THR A 565 6.61 -8.49 32.04
CA THR A 565 5.32 -8.93 31.46
C THR A 565 5.21 -8.61 29.98
#